data_AF-A0A959TR08-F1
#
_entry.id   AF-A0A959TR08-F1
#
_cell.length_a   1.000
_cell.length_b   1.000
_cell.length_c   1.000
_cell.angle_alpha   90.00
_cell.angle_beta   90.00
_cell.angle_gamma   90.00
#
_symmetry.space_group_name_H-M   'P 1'
#
loop_
_entity.id
_entity.type
_entity.pdbx_description
1 polymer ?
#
loop_
_entity_poly.entity_id
_entity_poly.type
_entity_poly.pdbx_seq_one_letter_code
_entity_poly.pdbx_strand_id
1 'polypeptide(L)' 'MITALIVLFVLSSGAVTAFVAGQRGRDILPWYLFGLLLGPLAWIAASLAPKRHTAA' A
#
# COMPACT_ATOMS: atom_id res chain seq x y z
N MET A 1 5.41 -6.19 24.12
CA MET A 1 5.48 -4.83 23.54
C MET A 1 5.97 -4.83 22.09
N ILE A 2 7.11 -5.45 21.77
CA ILE A 2 7.67 -5.47 20.40
C ILE A 2 6.68 -5.99 19.35
N THR A 3 5.98 -7.09 19.64
CA THR A 3 4.98 -7.66 18.72
C THR A 3 3.84 -6.69 18.39
N ALA A 4 3.37 -5.90 19.36
CA ALA A 4 2.31 -4.93 19.14
C ALA A 4 2.77 -3.78 18.22
N LEU A 5 4.04 -3.35 18.35
CA LEU A 5 4.64 -2.35 17.46
C LEU A 5 4.79 -2.88 16.04
N ILE A 6 5.19 -4.14 15.88
CA ILE A 6 5.32 -4.79 14.57
C ILE A 6 3.94 -4.89 13.89
N VAL A 7 2.92 -5.34 14.61
CA VAL A 7 1.55 -5.44 14.08
C VAL A 7 1.01 -4.06 13.70
N LEU A 8 1.20 -3.05 14.55
CA LEU A 8 0.79 -1.68 14.25
C LEU A 8 1.50 -1.17 12.99
N PHE A 9 2.81 -1.37 12.89
CA PHE A 9 3.60 -0.95 11.73
C PHE A 9 3.12 -1.62 10.43
N VAL A 10 2.85 -2.93 10.46
CA VAL A 10 2.36 -3.69 9.30
C VAL A 10 0.97 -3.19 8.86
N LEU A 11 0.05 -2.98 9.82
CA LEU A 11 -1.29 -2.46 9.53
C LEU A 11 -1.26 -1.04 8.98
N SER A 12 -0.44 -0.17 9.59
CA SER A 12 -0.23 1.20 9.10
C SER A 12 0.41 1.22 7.72
N SER A 13 1.31 0.28 7.43
CA SER A 13 1.93 0.16 6.11
C SER A 13 0.92 -0.25 5.03
N GLY A 14 0.06 -1.23 5.31
CA GLY A 14 -1.09 -1.56 4.47
C GLY A 14 -1.97 -0.34 4.18
N ALA A 15 -2.41 0.35 5.24
CA ALA A 15 -3.31 1.49 5.14
C ALA A 15 -2.73 2.65 4.31
N VAL A 16 -1.47 3.01 4.54
CA VAL A 16 -0.81 4.10 3.80
C VAL A 16 -0.59 3.72 2.33
N THR A 17 -0.22 2.47 2.03
CA THR A 17 -0.07 2.00 0.64
C THR A 17 -1.39 2.11 -0.11
N ALA A 18 -2.46 1.63 0.53
CA ALA A 18 -3.82 1.65 0.02
C ALA A 18 -4.33 3.08 -0.21
N PHE A 19 -4.04 3.99 0.73
CA PHE A 19 -4.38 5.40 0.61
C PHE A 19 -3.66 6.06 -0.57
N VAL A 20 -2.34 5.88 -0.69
CA VAL A 20 -1.56 6.41 -1.82
C VAL A 20 -2.02 5.82 -3.15
N ALA A 21 -2.42 4.55 -3.18
CA ALA A 21 -3.00 3.92 -4.36
C ALA A 21 -4.36 4.52 -4.74
N GLY A 22 -5.24 4.72 -3.76
CA GLY A 22 -6.58 5.31 -3.93
C GLY A 22 -6.52 6.75 -4.43
N GLN A 23 -5.59 7.57 -3.90
CA GLN A 23 -5.35 8.94 -4.38
C GLN A 23 -4.88 8.98 -5.85
N ARG A 24 -4.39 7.87 -6.39
CA ARG A 24 -3.99 7.74 -7.81
C ARG A 24 -5.04 7.04 -8.68
N GLY A 25 -6.25 6.81 -8.17
CA GLY A 25 -7.33 6.16 -8.91
C GLY A 25 -7.06 4.68 -9.20
N ARG A 26 -6.27 4.00 -8.35
CA ARG A 26 -5.97 2.56 -8.48
C ARG A 26 -6.77 1.74 -7.48
N ASP A 27 -6.91 0.46 -7.78
CA ASP A 27 -7.58 -0.52 -6.90
C ASP A 27 -6.93 -0.57 -5.52
N ILE A 28 -7.69 -0.22 -4.49
CA ILE A 28 -7.17 -0.05 -3.11
C ILE A 28 -6.74 -1.40 -2.51
N LEU A 29 -7.52 -2.46 -2.76
CA LEU A 29 -7.35 -3.78 -2.16
C LEU A 29 -6.01 -4.46 -2.49
N PRO A 30 -5.56 -4.59 -3.76
CA PRO A 30 -4.26 -5.21 -4.06
C PRO A 30 -3.10 -4.40 -3.46
N TRP A 31 -3.17 -3.07 -3.47
CA TRP A 31 -2.14 -2.22 -2.89
C TRP A 31 -2.10 -2.28 -1.36
N TYR A 32 -3.25 -2.48 -0.70
CA TYR A 32 -3.30 -2.77 0.74
C TYR A 32 -2.57 -4.07 1.08
N LEU A 33 -2.81 -5.15 0.33
CA LEU A 33 -2.14 -6.44 0.52
C LEU A 33 -0.63 -6.35 0.27
N PHE A 34 -0.22 -5.61 -0.76
CA PHE A 34 1.20 -5.32 -0.99
C PHE A 34 1.82 -4.56 0.20
N GLY A 35 1.12 -3.57 0.75
CA GLY A 35 1.55 -2.85 1.95
C GLY A 35 1.69 -3.73 3.18
N LEU A 36 0.82 -4.74 3.32
CA LEU A 36 0.89 -5.70 4.42
C LEU A 36 2.09 -6.66 4.29
N LEU A 37 2.42 -7.08 3.07
CA LEU A 37 3.46 -8.08 2.79
C LEU A 37 4.86 -7.49 2.65
N LEU A 38 4.98 -6.35 1.96
CA LEU A 38 6.26 -5.72 1.62
C LEU A 38 6.55 -4.48 2.48
N GLY A 39 5.59 -4.04 3.28
CA GLY A 39 5.75 -2.89 4.17
C GLY A 39 6.13 -1.62 3.40
N PRO A 40 7.18 -0.87 3.82
CA PRO A 40 7.59 0.39 3.20
C PRO A 40 7.96 0.27 1.72
N LEU A 41 8.42 -0.90 1.27
CA LEU A 41 8.75 -1.13 -0.14
C LEU A 41 7.50 -1.02 -1.02
N ALA A 42 6.34 -1.41 -0.49
CA ALA A 42 5.06 -1.24 -1.18
C ALA A 42 4.68 0.23 -1.34
N TRP A 43 5.05 1.11 -0.40
CA TRP A 43 4.81 2.55 -0.53
C TRP A 43 5.55 3.14 -1.71
N ILE A 44 6.83 2.77 -1.84
CA ILE A 44 7.68 3.22 -2.94
C ILE A 44 7.13 2.66 -4.26
N ALA A 45 6.80 1.38 -4.29
CA ALA A 45 6.18 0.74 -5.46
C ALA A 45 4.84 1.39 -5.83
N ALA A 46 3.98 1.69 -4.85
CA ALA A 46 2.73 2.41 -5.09
C ALA A 46 3.03 3.82 -5.61
N SER A 47 4.02 4.52 -5.06
CA SER A 47 4.37 5.87 -5.49
C SER A 47 5.08 5.94 -6.85
N LEU A 48 5.69 4.86 -7.33
CA LEU A 48 6.37 4.83 -8.64
C LEU A 48 5.58 4.09 -9.70
N ALA A 49 4.64 3.22 -9.32
CA ALA A 49 3.89 2.44 -10.28
C ALA A 49 3.05 3.36 -11.18
N PRO A 50 3.10 3.13 -12.50
CA PRO A 50 2.38 3.95 -13.48
C PRO A 50 0.89 3.93 -13.18
N LYS A 51 0.22 5.06 -13.42
CA LYS A 51 -1.25 5.13 -13.37
C LYS A 51 -1.78 4.10 -14.36
N ARG A 52 -2.72 3.25 -13.93
CA ARG A 52 -3.48 2.44 -14.90
C ARG A 52 -4.29 3.42 -15.72
N HIS A 53 -3.83 3.71 -16.93
CA HIS A 53 -4.73 4.12 -18.00
C HIS A 53 -5.68 2.95 -18.19
N THR A 54 -6.90 3.08 -17.70
CA THR A 54 -8.03 2.29 -18.20
C THR A 54 -8.08 2.57 -19.70
N ALA A 55 -7.48 1.68 -20.48
CA ALA A 55 -7.82 1.53 -21.88
C ALA A 55 -9.09 0.68 -21.91
N ALA A 56 -10.14 1.24 -22.52
CA ALA A 56 -11.52 0.77 -22.67
C ALA A 56 -12.46 1.11 -21.51
#